data_AF-A0A9W5AQS4-F1
#
_entry.id   AF-A0A9W5AQS4-F1
#
_cell.length_a   1.000
_cell.length_b   1.000
_cell.length_c   1.000
_cell.angle_alpha   90.00
_cell.angle_beta   90.00
_cell.angle_gamma   90.00
#
_symmetry.space_group_name_H-M   'P 1'
#
loop_
_entity.id
_entity.type
_entity.pdbx_description
1 polymer ?
#
loop_
_entity_poly.entity_id
_entity_poly.type
_entity_poly.pdbx_seq_one_letter_code
_entity_poly.pdbx_strand_id
1 'polypeptide(L)'
;MNHKNQLNQETNWMSNKEKKPNIYFMKAKYEIDDEFYTSYHEIKKELDDYKSHFKGKIVVCPCNDGKKSNFYQYFRINFKNLELKKLITMTFNINDVNAQGTKIEITAKEKKETKLHGRGDFRSDEVKEIIAQGDIIVTNPPFSLFRDLIDIVESYNKKFLIVGGTYSITYKKIFELYEKGKIWLGNHQVCIFTRPNGTKKRFSNISWFTNLKSIKHLKPIKLTKKYKNNEHKYPEYDNYKVIEVTSYKDIPIDYYGIIGVPLTFF
;
A
#
# COMPACT_ATOMS: atom_id res chain seq x y z
N MET A 1 38.67 -20.46 -51.67
CA MET A 1 37.33 -21.02 -51.36
C MET A 1 36.98 -20.59 -49.94
N ASN A 2 36.12 -19.56 -49.81
CA ASN A 2 35.67 -19.01 -48.52
C ASN A 2 34.46 -19.82 -48.02
N HIS A 3 34.62 -20.57 -46.93
CA HIS A 3 33.47 -21.11 -46.20
C HIS A 3 32.88 -20.01 -45.31
N LYS A 4 31.70 -19.52 -45.71
CA LYS A 4 30.86 -18.61 -44.92
C LYS A 4 30.23 -19.38 -43.75
N ASN A 5 30.42 -18.86 -42.54
CA ASN A 5 29.64 -19.20 -41.36
C ASN A 5 28.15 -18.87 -41.59
N GLN A 6 27.29 -19.89 -41.55
CA GLN A 6 25.84 -19.71 -41.37
C GLN A 6 25.57 -19.49 -39.87
N LEU A 7 25.33 -18.23 -39.51
CA LEU A 7 24.71 -17.86 -38.24
C LEU A 7 23.24 -18.31 -38.29
N ASN A 8 22.90 -19.34 -37.50
CA ASN A 8 21.51 -19.66 -37.18
C ASN A 8 20.91 -18.49 -36.42
N GLN A 9 19.92 -17.83 -37.02
CA GLN A 9 19.06 -16.87 -36.36
C GLN A 9 18.14 -17.63 -35.41
N GLU A 10 18.43 -17.61 -34.12
CA GLU A 10 17.47 -18.02 -33.10
C GLU A 10 16.31 -17.03 -33.10
N THR A 11 15.18 -17.48 -33.61
CA THR A 11 13.88 -16.80 -33.55
C THR A 11 13.48 -16.64 -32.09
N ASN A 12 13.74 -15.45 -31.54
CA ASN A 12 13.28 -15.02 -30.21
C ASN A 12 11.78 -15.31 -30.06
N TRP A 13 11.41 -16.23 -29.15
CA TRP A 13 10.03 -16.68 -28.95
C TRP A 13 9.06 -15.55 -28.50
N MET A 14 9.62 -14.39 -28.13
CA MET A 14 8.87 -13.17 -27.80
C MET A 14 8.56 -12.29 -29.02
N SER A 15 9.10 -12.58 -30.20
CA SER A 15 8.94 -11.75 -31.41
C SER A 15 7.48 -11.60 -31.89
N ASN A 16 6.62 -12.57 -31.56
CA ASN A 16 5.19 -12.54 -31.93
C ASN A 16 4.24 -12.31 -30.74
N LYS A 17 4.76 -12.02 -29.54
CA LYS A 17 3.93 -11.60 -28.42
C LYS A 17 3.92 -10.09 -28.37
N GLU A 18 2.89 -9.47 -28.93
CA GLU A 18 2.57 -8.08 -28.60
C GLU A 18 2.63 -7.93 -27.08
N LYS A 19 3.55 -7.08 -26.60
CA LYS A 19 3.48 -6.54 -25.24
C LYS A 19 2.21 -5.71 -25.20
N LYS A 20 1.06 -6.36 -25.01
CA LYS A 20 -0.17 -5.66 -24.66
C LYS A 20 0.16 -4.94 -23.37
N PRO A 21 0.20 -3.60 -23.35
CA PRO A 21 0.33 -2.88 -22.10
C PRO A 21 -0.76 -3.40 -21.17
N ASN A 22 -0.51 -3.48 -19.87
CA ASN A 22 -1.53 -3.93 -18.94
C ASN A 22 -2.65 -2.85 -18.90
N ILE A 23 -3.58 -2.96 -19.85
CA ILE A 23 -4.55 -1.92 -20.22
C ILE A 23 -5.42 -1.58 -19.02
N TYR A 24 -5.60 -2.49 -18.06
CA TYR A 24 -6.36 -2.26 -16.83
C TYR A 24 -5.74 -1.20 -15.91
N PHE A 25 -4.41 -1.11 -15.83
CA PHE A 25 -3.73 -0.06 -15.04
C PHE A 25 -3.61 1.25 -15.80
N MET A 26 -3.49 1.22 -17.13
CA MET A 26 -3.54 2.44 -17.94
C MET A 26 -4.96 2.99 -18.07
N LYS A 27 -6.01 2.14 -18.03
CA LYS A 27 -7.42 2.58 -17.95
C LYS A 27 -7.76 3.19 -16.61
N ALA A 28 -7.21 2.69 -15.50
CA ALA A 28 -7.31 3.37 -14.21
C ALA A 28 -6.63 4.76 -14.19
N LYS A 29 -5.84 5.10 -15.22
CA LYS A 29 -5.28 6.43 -15.43
C LYS A 29 -6.26 7.40 -16.12
N TYR A 30 -7.36 6.89 -16.71
CA TYR A 30 -8.28 7.66 -17.55
C TYR A 30 -9.78 7.44 -17.27
N GLU A 31 -10.19 6.39 -16.54
CA GLU A 31 -11.58 6.20 -16.11
C GLU A 31 -11.78 6.86 -14.73
N ILE A 32 -12.26 8.10 -14.78
CA ILE A 32 -12.74 8.93 -13.66
C ILE A 32 -14.03 8.31 -13.11
N ASP A 33 -13.94 7.13 -12.50
CA ASP A 33 -15.05 6.47 -11.80
C ASP A 33 -14.57 6.08 -10.38
N ASP A 34 -13.99 7.08 -9.72
CA ASP A 34 -12.91 6.97 -8.72
C ASP A 34 -13.39 6.94 -7.26
N GLU A 35 -14.65 6.59 -6.98
CA GLU A 35 -15.16 6.51 -5.61
C GLU A 35 -15.20 5.07 -5.08
N PHE A 36 -14.04 4.41 -5.04
CA PHE A 36 -13.89 3.14 -4.31
C PHE A 36 -13.53 3.41 -2.85
N TYR A 37 -14.50 3.26 -1.96
CA TYR A 37 -14.28 3.40 -0.52
C TYR A 37 -13.71 2.11 0.06
N THR A 38 -12.58 2.21 0.78
CA THR A 38 -12.07 1.08 1.58
C THR A 38 -13.14 0.67 2.59
N SER A 39 -13.53 -0.60 2.62
CA SER A 39 -14.59 -1.03 3.52
C SER A 39 -14.14 -1.01 4.99
N TYR A 40 -15.08 -0.71 5.90
CA TYR A 40 -14.83 -0.67 7.35
C TYR A 40 -14.22 -1.99 7.87
N HIS A 41 -14.68 -3.13 7.34
CA HIS A 41 -14.18 -4.44 7.75
C HIS A 41 -12.68 -4.60 7.47
N GLU A 42 -12.23 -4.22 6.26
CA GLU A 42 -10.81 -4.31 5.87
C GLU A 42 -9.93 -3.37 6.71
N ILE A 43 -10.44 -2.16 7.03
CA ILE A 43 -9.77 -1.21 7.93
C ILE A 43 -9.64 -1.82 9.33
N LYS A 44 -10.75 -2.26 9.92
CA LYS A 44 -10.75 -2.84 11.26
C LYS A 44 -9.81 -4.04 11.36
N LYS A 45 -9.86 -4.92 10.37
CA LYS A 45 -9.05 -6.14 10.32
C LYS A 45 -7.55 -5.84 10.39
N GLU A 46 -7.07 -4.82 9.66
CA GLU A 46 -5.67 -4.42 9.75
C GLU A 46 -5.38 -3.68 11.06
N LEU A 47 -6.16 -2.64 11.40
CA LEU A 47 -5.87 -1.77 12.53
C LEU A 47 -5.96 -2.48 13.89
N ASP A 48 -6.73 -3.56 13.99
CA ASP A 48 -6.80 -4.41 15.18
C ASP A 48 -5.41 -4.97 15.59
N ASP A 49 -4.51 -5.19 14.64
CA ASP A 49 -3.15 -5.69 14.90
C ASP A 49 -2.17 -4.60 15.40
N TYR A 50 -2.56 -3.32 15.39
CA TYR A 50 -1.71 -2.18 15.75
C TYR A 50 -2.28 -1.32 16.89
N LYS A 51 -3.32 -1.79 17.58
CA LYS A 51 -4.01 -1.06 18.66
C LYS A 51 -3.07 -0.40 19.68
N SER A 52 -2.02 -1.12 20.08
CA SER A 52 -1.05 -0.64 21.08
C SER A 52 -0.28 0.62 20.63
N HIS A 53 -0.17 0.88 19.32
CA HIS A 53 0.52 2.06 18.81
C HIS A 53 -0.29 3.34 18.92
N PHE A 54 -1.62 3.26 19.09
CA PHE A 54 -2.50 4.43 19.05
C PHE A 54 -2.65 5.16 20.38
N LYS A 55 -2.30 4.53 21.51
CA LYS A 55 -2.46 5.12 22.84
C LYS A 55 -1.74 6.47 22.97
N GLY A 56 -2.50 7.51 23.32
CA GLY A 56 -2.02 8.88 23.48
C GLY A 56 -1.58 9.57 22.19
N LYS A 57 -1.88 8.99 21.01
CA LYS A 57 -1.41 9.51 19.72
C LYS A 57 -2.42 10.41 19.02
N ILE A 58 -1.87 11.27 18.16
CA ILE A 58 -2.59 12.06 17.17
C ILE A 58 -2.61 11.28 15.86
N VAL A 59 -3.80 10.88 15.42
CA VAL A 59 -3.99 10.20 14.12
C VAL A 59 -4.47 11.21 13.09
N VAL A 60 -3.85 11.21 11.90
CA VAL A 60 -4.26 12.05 10.77
C VAL A 60 -4.67 11.19 9.58
N CYS A 61 -5.81 11.51 8.98
CA CYS A 61 -6.39 10.80 7.83
C CYS A 61 -6.54 11.77 6.63
N PRO A 62 -5.49 12.00 5.82
CA PRO A 62 -5.47 13.06 4.82
C PRO A 62 -6.18 12.79 3.48
N CYS A 63 -6.68 11.57 3.19
CA CYS A 63 -7.21 11.24 1.86
C CYS A 63 -8.58 10.56 1.91
N ASN A 64 -9.54 11.19 2.57
CA ASN A 64 -10.80 10.55 2.86
C ASN A 64 -11.94 11.53 2.58
N ASP A 65 -13.18 11.13 2.80
CA ASP A 65 -14.33 11.95 2.44
C ASP A 65 -14.93 12.63 3.67
N GLY A 66 -14.05 13.15 4.53
CA GLY A 66 -14.42 13.70 5.84
C GLY A 66 -15.24 12.68 6.65
N LYS A 67 -16.51 13.01 6.92
CA LYS A 67 -17.43 12.18 7.71
C LYS A 67 -17.88 10.89 7.00
N LYS A 68 -17.83 10.85 5.66
CA LYS A 68 -18.29 9.68 4.90
C LYS A 68 -17.27 8.54 4.89
N SER A 69 -16.01 8.83 5.21
CA SER A 69 -14.96 7.80 5.19
C SER A 69 -15.08 6.79 6.32
N ASN A 70 -14.88 5.52 5.98
CA ASN A 70 -14.81 4.43 6.95
C ASN A 70 -13.59 4.55 7.90
N PHE A 71 -12.52 5.24 7.50
CA PHE A 71 -11.41 5.55 8.41
C PHE A 71 -11.85 6.51 9.52
N TYR A 72 -12.59 7.57 9.16
CA TYR A 72 -13.19 8.48 10.13
C TYR A 72 -14.14 7.73 11.06
N GLN A 73 -15.02 6.87 10.51
CA GLN A 73 -15.95 6.10 11.34
C GLN A 73 -15.22 5.15 12.29
N TYR A 74 -14.19 4.43 11.83
CA TYR A 74 -13.38 3.55 12.67
C TYR A 74 -12.75 4.30 13.84
N PHE A 75 -11.98 5.36 13.57
CA PHE A 75 -11.31 6.08 14.65
C PHE A 75 -12.27 6.83 15.56
N ARG A 76 -13.40 7.33 15.03
CA ARG A 76 -14.41 8.01 15.87
C ARG A 76 -15.13 7.04 16.81
N ILE A 77 -15.55 5.88 16.32
CA ILE A 77 -16.22 4.85 17.13
C ILE A 77 -15.25 4.29 18.17
N ASN A 78 -13.98 4.09 17.80
CA ASN A 78 -12.97 3.49 18.67
C ASN A 78 -12.13 4.52 19.44
N PHE A 79 -12.46 5.82 19.40
CA PHE A 79 -11.62 6.90 19.92
C PHE A 79 -11.19 6.67 21.38
N LYS A 80 -12.16 6.34 22.24
CA LYS A 80 -11.93 6.05 23.67
C LYS A 80 -11.17 4.73 23.86
N ASN A 81 -11.55 3.69 23.13
CA ASN A 81 -10.95 2.34 23.24
C ASN A 81 -9.49 2.32 22.77
N LEU A 82 -9.11 3.18 21.83
CA LEU A 82 -7.74 3.35 21.34
C LEU A 82 -6.96 4.36 22.20
N GLU A 83 -7.60 5.01 23.17
CA GLU A 83 -7.02 6.06 24.00
C GLU A 83 -6.36 7.18 23.17
N LEU A 84 -7.00 7.60 22.07
CA LEU A 84 -6.46 8.63 21.19
C LEU A 84 -6.38 9.99 21.88
N LYS A 85 -5.29 10.72 21.63
CA LYS A 85 -5.17 12.13 22.03
C LYS A 85 -6.01 13.03 21.14
N LYS A 86 -5.92 12.83 19.83
CA LYS A 86 -6.64 13.62 18.81
C LYS A 86 -6.79 12.81 17.52
N LEU A 87 -7.89 13.00 16.83
CA LEU A 87 -8.10 12.56 15.46
C LEU A 87 -8.26 13.79 14.57
N ILE A 88 -7.52 13.84 13.47
CA ILE A 88 -7.65 14.87 12.43
C ILE A 88 -8.03 14.18 11.12
N THR A 89 -9.16 14.55 10.54
CA THR A 89 -9.55 14.08 9.21
C THR A 89 -9.82 15.26 8.30
N MET A 90 -9.72 15.05 7.00
CA MET A 90 -10.05 16.09 6.03
C MET A 90 -10.72 15.51 4.80
N THR A 91 -11.41 16.38 4.06
CA THR A 91 -11.89 16.08 2.70
C THR A 91 -10.83 16.50 1.70
N PHE A 92 -10.59 15.67 0.70
CA PHE A 92 -9.73 15.99 -0.44
C PHE A 92 -10.53 15.86 -1.74
N ASN A 93 -10.52 16.90 -2.58
CA ASN A 93 -11.06 16.81 -3.94
C ASN A 93 -9.92 16.97 -4.96
N ILE A 94 -9.62 15.89 -5.69
CA ILE A 94 -8.59 15.87 -6.72
C ILE A 94 -9.06 16.47 -8.05
N ASN A 95 -10.38 16.45 -8.31
CA ASN A 95 -10.97 16.81 -9.60
C ASN A 95 -11.29 18.30 -9.71
N ASP A 96 -11.54 18.97 -8.59
CA ASP A 96 -11.85 20.39 -8.55
C ASP A 96 -10.74 21.16 -7.81
N VAL A 97 -10.00 21.98 -8.56
CA VAL A 97 -8.92 22.82 -8.03
C VAL A 97 -9.42 23.97 -7.15
N ASN A 98 -10.67 24.40 -7.35
CA ASN A 98 -11.31 25.48 -6.61
C ASN A 98 -12.15 24.97 -5.42
N ALA A 99 -12.24 23.64 -5.26
CA ALA A 99 -12.95 23.06 -4.14
C ALA A 99 -12.33 23.51 -2.81
N GLN A 100 -13.19 23.72 -1.81
CA GLN A 100 -12.77 24.04 -0.47
C GLN A 100 -12.88 22.81 0.44
N GLY A 101 -11.74 22.32 0.89
CA GLY A 101 -11.66 21.21 1.82
C GLY A 101 -12.22 21.57 3.20
N THR A 102 -12.50 20.55 4.01
CA THR A 102 -12.94 20.69 5.39
C THR A 102 -12.07 19.81 6.26
N LYS A 103 -11.46 20.39 7.30
CA LYS A 103 -10.75 19.69 8.36
C LYS A 103 -11.70 19.45 9.53
N ILE A 104 -11.66 18.24 10.09
CA ILE A 104 -12.41 17.83 11.26
C ILE A 104 -11.40 17.37 12.31
N GLU A 105 -11.42 18.02 13.46
CA GLU A 105 -10.61 17.65 14.61
C GLU A 105 -11.51 17.10 15.72
N ILE A 106 -11.12 15.97 16.31
CA ILE A 106 -11.82 15.34 17.43
C ILE A 106 -10.82 15.14 18.57
N THR A 107 -11.18 15.61 19.75
CA THR A 107 -10.50 15.35 21.01
C THR A 107 -11.48 14.72 22.00
N ALA A 108 -11.02 14.38 23.21
CA ALA A 108 -11.91 13.93 24.27
C ALA A 108 -12.95 14.97 24.71
N LYS A 109 -12.68 16.27 24.50
CA LYS A 109 -13.53 17.38 24.97
C LYS A 109 -14.46 17.90 23.89
N GLU A 110 -13.98 18.01 22.66
CA GLU A 110 -14.69 18.70 21.61
C GLU A 110 -14.43 18.11 20.23
N LYS A 111 -15.33 18.47 19.32
CA LYS A 111 -15.21 18.25 17.89
C LYS A 111 -15.30 19.60 17.19
N LYS A 112 -14.29 19.93 16.39
CA LYS A 112 -14.19 21.19 15.64
C LYS A 112 -14.12 20.91 14.14
N GLU A 113 -14.87 21.69 13.36
CA GLU A 113 -14.84 21.64 11.90
C GLU A 113 -14.42 23.00 11.37
N THR A 114 -13.41 23.03 10.48
CA THR A 114 -12.90 24.26 9.88
C THR A 114 -12.74 24.07 8.39
N LYS A 115 -13.08 25.09 7.60
CA LYS A 115 -12.76 25.11 6.18
C LYS A 115 -11.26 25.23 5.98
N LEU A 116 -10.73 24.49 5.01
CA LEU A 116 -9.37 24.65 4.53
C LEU A 116 -9.33 25.82 3.55
N HIS A 117 -8.15 26.41 3.37
CA HIS A 117 -7.92 27.40 2.32
C HIS A 117 -7.93 26.73 0.95
N GLY A 118 -7.36 25.53 0.84
CA GLY A 118 -7.35 24.76 -0.40
C GLY A 118 -8.32 23.57 -0.42
N ARG A 119 -8.19 22.75 -1.47
CA ARG A 119 -9.00 21.55 -1.72
C ARG A 119 -8.68 20.33 -0.84
N GLY A 120 -7.77 20.46 0.12
CA GLY A 120 -7.27 19.36 0.94
C GLY A 120 -6.23 18.47 0.26
N ASP A 121 -5.56 18.95 -0.79
CA ASP A 121 -4.45 18.23 -1.42
C ASP A 121 -3.28 18.10 -0.44
N PHE A 122 -2.88 16.88 -0.11
CA PHE A 122 -1.84 16.64 0.91
C PHE A 122 -0.45 17.15 0.53
N ARG A 123 -0.26 17.57 -0.73
CA ARG A 123 0.97 18.19 -1.21
C ARG A 123 1.00 19.71 -0.94
N SER A 124 -0.12 20.32 -0.55
CA SER A 124 -0.15 21.72 -0.13
C SER A 124 0.52 21.92 1.22
N ASP A 125 1.09 23.09 1.45
CA ASP A 125 1.78 23.37 2.72
C ASP A 125 0.81 23.38 3.90
N GLU A 126 -0.42 23.87 3.70
CA GLU A 126 -1.51 23.78 4.68
C GLU A 126 -1.74 22.34 5.16
N VAL A 127 -1.80 21.37 4.24
CA VAL A 127 -2.04 19.97 4.64
C VAL A 127 -0.78 19.30 5.16
N LYS A 128 0.41 19.65 4.66
CA LYS A 128 1.67 19.19 5.24
C LYS A 128 1.83 19.63 6.70
N GLU A 129 1.44 20.85 7.05
CA GLU A 129 1.42 21.33 8.44
C GLU A 129 0.45 20.52 9.31
N ILE A 130 -0.69 20.09 8.75
CA ILE A 130 -1.62 19.19 9.45
C ILE A 130 -1.01 17.79 9.62
N ILE A 131 -0.36 17.25 8.59
CA ILE A 131 0.37 15.98 8.67
C ILE A 131 1.47 16.06 9.72
N ALA A 132 2.19 17.19 9.79
CA ALA A 132 3.25 17.43 10.76
C ALA A 132 2.77 17.37 12.22
N GLN A 133 1.50 17.73 12.50
CA GLN A 133 0.88 17.57 13.82
C GLN A 133 0.56 16.12 14.19
N GLY A 134 0.48 15.23 13.20
CA GLY A 134 0.17 13.82 13.41
C GLY A 134 1.35 13.03 13.96
N ASP A 135 1.05 12.02 14.79
CA ASP A 135 1.99 10.96 15.14
C ASP A 135 1.89 9.81 14.13
N ILE A 136 0.67 9.47 13.72
CA ILE A 136 0.38 8.34 12.83
C ILE A 136 -0.54 8.79 11.68
N ILE A 137 -0.14 8.51 10.44
CA ILE A 137 -0.91 8.79 9.24
C ILE A 137 -1.61 7.53 8.76
N VAL A 138 -2.94 7.53 8.69
CA VAL A 138 -3.72 6.34 8.33
C VAL A 138 -4.74 6.68 7.24
N THR A 139 -4.56 6.16 6.02
CA THR A 139 -5.42 6.55 4.90
C THR A 139 -5.32 5.63 3.67
N ASN A 140 -6.17 5.89 2.68
CA ASN A 140 -6.13 5.31 1.34
C ASN A 140 -6.04 6.46 0.32
N PRO A 141 -4.83 6.87 -0.10
CA PRO A 141 -4.67 7.94 -1.08
C PRO A 141 -5.10 7.48 -2.48
N PRO A 142 -5.40 8.42 -3.40
CA PRO A 142 -5.40 8.09 -4.82
C PRO A 142 -4.08 7.40 -5.19
N PHE A 143 -4.16 6.25 -5.86
CA PHE A 143 -2.96 5.43 -6.11
C PHE A 143 -1.89 6.14 -6.93
N SER A 144 -2.29 7.10 -7.78
CA SER A 144 -1.39 7.96 -8.54
C SER A 144 -0.50 8.84 -7.66
N LEU A 145 -0.98 9.19 -6.46
CA LEU A 145 -0.30 10.07 -5.50
C LEU A 145 0.32 9.32 -4.32
N PHE A 146 0.27 7.98 -4.30
CA PHE A 146 0.81 7.15 -3.21
C PHE A 146 2.28 7.49 -2.90
N ARG A 147 3.13 7.62 -3.94
CA ARG A 147 4.56 7.93 -3.76
C ARG A 147 4.78 9.31 -3.15
N ASP A 148 4.00 10.31 -3.57
CA ASP A 148 4.09 11.66 -3.01
C ASP A 148 3.73 11.65 -1.52
N LEU A 149 2.71 10.88 -1.13
CA LEU A 149 2.35 10.74 0.28
C LEU A 149 3.45 10.02 1.08
N ILE A 150 4.05 8.96 0.54
CA ILE A 150 5.17 8.27 1.20
C ILE A 150 6.36 9.21 1.40
N ASP A 151 6.75 9.99 0.38
CA ASP A 151 7.84 10.96 0.48
C ASP A 151 7.54 12.01 1.57
N ILE A 152 6.30 12.49 1.67
CA ILE A 152 5.88 13.44 2.72
C ILE A 152 5.96 12.81 4.11
N VAL A 153 5.35 11.63 4.33
CA VAL A 153 5.34 11.01 5.67
C VAL A 153 6.74 10.58 6.11
N GLU A 154 7.62 10.20 5.19
CA GLU A 154 9.02 9.89 5.47
C GLU A 154 9.80 11.15 5.85
N SER A 155 9.62 12.26 5.13
CA SER A 155 10.30 13.54 5.42
C SER A 155 9.96 14.09 6.82
N TYR A 156 8.74 13.85 7.29
CA TYR A 156 8.31 14.22 8.65
C TYR A 156 8.50 13.10 9.69
N ASN A 157 9.17 12.00 9.33
CA ASN A 157 9.42 10.83 10.17
C ASN A 157 8.14 10.30 10.87
N LYS A 158 7.03 10.25 10.14
CA LYS A 158 5.75 9.80 10.69
C LYS A 158 5.66 8.28 10.73
N LYS A 159 4.87 7.80 11.68
CA LYS A 159 4.34 6.45 11.60
C LYS A 159 3.17 6.42 10.63
N PHE A 160 2.96 5.31 9.92
CA PHE A 160 1.88 5.27 8.95
C PHE A 160 1.33 3.87 8.70
N LEU A 161 0.07 3.83 8.25
CA LEU A 161 -0.63 2.68 7.68
C LEU A 161 -1.38 3.21 6.44
N ILE A 162 -0.80 3.01 5.26
CA ILE A 162 -1.27 3.60 4.00
C ILE A 162 -1.64 2.49 3.03
N VAL A 163 -2.84 2.55 2.47
CA VAL A 163 -3.29 1.61 1.43
C VAL A 163 -2.64 1.97 0.10
N GLY A 164 -2.16 0.98 -0.65
CA GLY A 164 -1.59 1.19 -1.97
C GLY A 164 -1.63 -0.09 -2.81
N GLY A 165 -1.45 0.05 -4.11
CA GLY A 165 -1.27 -1.12 -4.97
C GLY A 165 -0.03 -1.89 -4.55
N THR A 166 -0.13 -3.21 -4.36
CA THR A 166 0.95 -4.07 -3.84
C THR A 166 2.23 -3.93 -4.68
N TYR A 167 2.09 -3.77 -5.99
CA TYR A 167 3.21 -3.55 -6.92
C TYR A 167 4.03 -2.27 -6.61
N SER A 168 3.51 -1.34 -5.81
CA SER A 168 4.24 -0.12 -5.42
C SER A 168 5.49 -0.43 -4.60
N ILE A 169 5.58 -1.61 -3.98
CA ILE A 169 6.77 -2.06 -3.24
C ILE A 169 8.00 -2.23 -4.15
N THR A 170 7.80 -2.49 -5.45
CA THR A 170 8.90 -2.67 -6.41
C THR A 170 9.39 -1.36 -7.01
N TYR A 171 8.73 -0.23 -6.71
CA TYR A 171 9.23 1.07 -7.12
C TYR A 171 10.55 1.35 -6.42
N LYS A 172 11.58 1.73 -7.19
CA LYS A 172 12.96 1.93 -6.70
C LYS A 172 13.05 2.60 -5.32
N LYS A 173 12.46 3.79 -5.15
CA LYS A 173 12.47 4.51 -3.85
C LYS A 173 11.80 3.74 -2.71
N ILE A 174 10.67 3.09 -2.98
CA ILE A 174 9.90 2.33 -1.98
C ILE A 174 10.67 1.07 -1.60
N PHE A 175 11.26 0.39 -2.59
CA PHE A 175 12.10 -0.76 -2.37
C PHE A 175 13.36 -0.42 -1.56
N GLU A 176 14.02 0.71 -1.86
CA GLU A 176 15.16 1.21 -1.07
C GLU A 176 14.76 1.49 0.39
N LEU A 177 13.53 1.96 0.65
CA LEU A 177 13.02 2.11 2.02
C LEU A 177 12.78 0.74 2.66
N TYR A 178 12.28 -0.24 1.91
CA TYR A 178 12.05 -1.60 2.38
C TYR A 178 13.36 -2.28 2.79
N GLU A 179 14.40 -2.21 1.95
CA GLU A 179 15.72 -2.76 2.24
C GLU A 179 16.33 -2.15 3.50
N LYS A 180 16.06 -0.85 3.75
CA LYS A 180 16.50 -0.13 4.96
C LYS A 180 15.62 -0.42 6.18
N GLY A 181 14.61 -1.29 6.08
CA GLY A 181 13.67 -1.61 7.15
C GLY A 181 12.81 -0.41 7.57
N LYS A 182 12.55 0.53 6.65
CA LYS A 182 11.74 1.74 6.90
C LYS A 182 10.27 1.60 6.47
N ILE A 183 9.94 0.61 5.63
CA ILE A 183 8.58 0.32 5.16
C ILE A 183 8.45 -1.18 4.85
N TRP A 184 7.26 -1.76 5.04
CA TRP A 184 6.93 -3.14 4.67
C TRP A 184 5.42 -3.27 4.42
N LEU A 185 4.96 -4.41 3.89
CA LEU A 185 3.53 -4.66 3.74
C LEU A 185 2.86 -4.99 5.09
N GLY A 186 1.62 -4.55 5.25
CA GLY A 186 0.81 -4.85 6.43
C GLY A 186 0.37 -6.32 6.51
N ASN A 187 -0.35 -6.64 7.58
CA ASN A 187 -0.67 -8.03 7.94
C ASN A 187 -1.78 -8.64 7.08
N HIS A 188 -2.56 -7.80 6.39
CA HIS A 188 -3.69 -8.17 5.55
C HIS A 188 -3.66 -7.45 4.20
N GLN A 189 -4.24 -8.07 3.18
CA GLN A 189 -4.56 -7.38 1.92
C GLN A 189 -5.90 -6.66 2.05
N VAL A 190 -6.07 -5.59 1.28
CA VAL A 190 -7.34 -4.87 1.17
C VAL A 190 -8.11 -5.44 -0.02
N CYS A 191 -9.05 -6.31 0.25
CA CYS A 191 -9.74 -7.06 -0.80
C CYS A 191 -11.03 -6.40 -1.25
N ILE A 192 -11.76 -5.71 -0.36
CA ILE A 192 -13.15 -5.29 -0.60
C ILE A 192 -13.29 -3.78 -0.52
N PHE A 193 -13.76 -3.21 -1.62
CA PHE A 193 -14.10 -1.79 -1.75
C PHE A 193 -15.59 -1.63 -2.03
N THR A 194 -16.18 -0.57 -1.50
CA THR A 194 -17.58 -0.20 -1.72
C THR A 194 -17.64 0.92 -2.74
N ARG A 195 -18.51 0.82 -3.74
CA ARG A 195 -18.81 1.88 -4.71
C ARG A 195 -19.87 2.84 -4.15
N PRO A 196 -20.08 4.04 -4.75
CA PRO A 196 -21.09 5.00 -4.27
C PRO A 196 -22.51 4.42 -4.25
N ASN A 197 -22.82 3.56 -5.21
CA ASN A 197 -24.10 2.85 -5.30
C ASN A 197 -24.26 1.70 -4.30
N GLY A 198 -23.31 1.50 -3.38
CA GLY A 198 -23.33 0.46 -2.34
C GLY A 198 -22.83 -0.92 -2.79
N THR A 199 -22.58 -1.13 -4.08
CA THR A 199 -22.05 -2.41 -4.57
C THR A 199 -20.60 -2.64 -4.14
N LYS A 200 -20.22 -3.90 -3.94
CA LYS A 200 -18.86 -4.28 -3.53
C LYS A 200 -18.03 -4.70 -4.76
N LYS A 201 -16.79 -4.23 -4.83
CA LYS A 201 -15.79 -4.67 -5.80
C LYS A 201 -14.63 -5.32 -5.05
N ARG A 202 -14.17 -6.46 -5.57
CA ARG A 202 -13.02 -7.17 -5.03
C ARG A 202 -11.76 -6.87 -5.85
N PHE A 203 -10.66 -6.61 -5.16
CA PHE A 203 -9.31 -6.51 -5.72
C PHE A 203 -8.39 -7.51 -5.00
N SER A 204 -7.33 -7.96 -5.67
CA SER A 204 -6.36 -8.95 -5.13
C SER A 204 -4.93 -8.40 -5.02
N ASN A 205 -4.73 -7.14 -5.38
CA ASN A 205 -3.44 -6.51 -5.60
C ASN A 205 -3.30 -5.19 -4.83
N ILE A 206 -4.04 -5.04 -3.72
CA ILE A 206 -3.98 -3.88 -2.85
C ILE A 206 -3.54 -4.34 -1.45
N SER A 207 -2.56 -3.65 -0.90
CA SER A 207 -1.96 -3.94 0.40
C SER A 207 -1.89 -2.69 1.27
N TRP A 208 -1.78 -2.90 2.57
CA TRP A 208 -1.30 -1.87 3.48
C TRP A 208 0.22 -1.75 3.38
N PHE A 209 0.73 -0.54 3.50
CA PHE A 209 2.14 -0.23 3.67
C PHE A 209 2.31 0.46 5.02
N THR A 210 3.30 0.03 5.80
CA THR A 210 3.47 0.50 7.17
C THR A 210 4.93 0.48 7.61
N ASN A 211 5.20 1.23 8.67
CA ASN A 211 6.45 1.18 9.43
C ASN A 211 6.21 0.95 10.94
N LEU A 212 5.01 0.48 11.28
CA LEU A 212 4.58 0.08 12.61
C LEU A 212 4.78 -1.42 12.79
N LYS A 213 5.47 -1.82 13.85
CA LYS A 213 5.73 -3.24 14.12
C LYS A 213 4.45 -3.92 14.62
N SER A 214 4.09 -5.05 14.03
CA SER A 214 3.04 -5.94 14.54
C SER A 214 3.66 -7.17 15.22
N ILE A 215 2.88 -7.90 16.01
CA ILE A 215 3.31 -9.18 16.60
C ILE A 215 3.69 -10.20 15.51
N LYS A 216 3.05 -10.13 14.32
CA LYS A 216 3.39 -10.98 13.17
C LYS A 216 4.80 -10.71 12.66
N HIS A 217 5.23 -9.45 12.60
CA HIS A 217 6.58 -9.09 12.13
C HIS A 217 7.69 -9.63 13.04
N LEU A 218 7.40 -10.00 14.28
CA LEU A 218 8.39 -10.54 15.21
C LEU A 218 8.63 -12.05 15.05
N LYS A 219 7.83 -12.76 14.24
CA LYS A 219 7.95 -14.21 14.08
C LYS A 219 8.73 -14.55 12.81
N PRO A 220 9.89 -15.22 12.90
CA PRO A 220 10.61 -15.68 11.72
C PRO A 220 9.75 -16.67 10.92
N ILE A 221 9.90 -16.65 9.59
CA ILE A 221 9.24 -17.60 8.71
C ILE A 221 9.80 -19.00 8.98
N LYS A 222 8.94 -19.93 9.39
CA LYS A 222 9.34 -21.33 9.57
C LYS A 222 9.42 -22.02 8.21
N LEU A 223 10.64 -22.26 7.74
CA LEU A 223 10.90 -23.02 6.51
C LEU A 223 10.68 -24.52 6.77
N THR A 224 9.93 -25.18 5.90
CA THR A 224 9.60 -26.61 6.03
C THR A 224 9.81 -27.42 4.75
N LYS A 225 10.00 -26.74 3.60
CA LYS A 225 10.24 -27.40 2.33
C LYS A 225 11.72 -27.63 2.08
N LYS A 226 12.01 -28.53 1.15
CA LYS A 226 13.35 -28.86 0.68
C LYS A 226 13.38 -28.78 -0.84
N TYR A 227 14.46 -28.26 -1.38
CA TYR A 227 14.79 -28.25 -2.79
C TYR A 227 15.37 -29.60 -3.22
N LYS A 228 16.31 -30.16 -2.43
CA LYS A 228 16.95 -31.43 -2.77
C LYS A 228 15.91 -32.55 -2.88
N ASN A 229 15.97 -33.32 -3.97
CA ASN A 229 15.00 -34.36 -4.35
C ASN A 229 13.59 -33.84 -4.67
N ASN A 230 13.40 -32.53 -4.84
CA ASN A 230 12.14 -31.87 -5.13
C ASN A 230 12.30 -30.76 -6.19
N GLU A 231 13.36 -30.79 -6.98
CA GLU A 231 13.78 -29.75 -7.92
C GLU A 231 12.67 -29.40 -8.93
N HIS A 232 11.88 -30.39 -9.35
CA HIS A 232 10.70 -30.22 -10.22
C HIS A 232 9.61 -29.28 -9.69
N LYS A 233 9.60 -28.96 -8.38
CA LYS A 233 8.66 -28.00 -7.75
C LYS A 233 9.16 -26.56 -7.79
N TYR A 234 10.41 -26.36 -8.20
CA TYR A 234 11.15 -25.10 -8.15
C TYR A 234 11.67 -24.79 -9.56
N PRO A 235 10.77 -24.42 -10.50
CA PRO A 235 11.18 -24.14 -11.87
C PRO A 235 12.20 -23.00 -11.89
N GLU A 236 13.18 -23.10 -12.77
CA GLU A 236 14.20 -22.06 -12.96
C GLU A 236 13.77 -21.05 -14.03
N TYR A 237 14.25 -19.82 -13.93
CA TYR A 237 14.07 -18.82 -14.97
C TYR A 237 15.01 -19.10 -16.16
N ASP A 238 14.51 -18.91 -17.39
CA ASP A 238 15.26 -19.22 -18.63
C ASP A 238 16.61 -18.49 -18.75
N ASN A 239 16.70 -17.28 -18.20
CA ASN A 239 17.79 -16.33 -18.45
C ASN A 239 18.67 -16.03 -17.24
N TYR A 240 18.36 -16.60 -16.08
CA TYR A 240 19.09 -16.32 -14.84
C TYR A 240 18.91 -17.48 -13.87
N LYS A 241 19.99 -17.93 -13.23
CA LYS A 241 19.97 -19.08 -12.31
C LYS A 241 19.25 -18.73 -11.01
N VAL A 242 17.93 -18.77 -11.08
CA VAL A 242 16.98 -18.40 -10.02
C VAL A 242 15.89 -19.43 -10.02
N ILE A 243 15.52 -19.92 -8.83
CA ILE A 243 14.31 -20.73 -8.68
C ILE A 243 13.11 -19.81 -8.42
N GLU A 244 11.98 -20.10 -9.06
CA GLU A 244 10.72 -19.44 -8.75
C GLU A 244 10.04 -20.12 -7.55
N VAL A 245 9.69 -19.32 -6.56
CA VAL A 245 8.88 -19.73 -5.41
C VAL A 245 7.64 -18.85 -5.39
N THR A 246 6.50 -19.42 -5.73
CA THR A 246 5.23 -18.66 -5.87
C THR A 246 4.58 -18.32 -4.51
N SER A 247 5.06 -18.93 -3.43
CA SER A 247 4.55 -18.74 -2.07
C SER A 247 5.69 -18.80 -1.05
N TYR A 248 5.74 -17.82 -0.13
CA TYR A 248 6.79 -17.76 0.89
C TYR A 248 6.86 -19.01 1.79
N LYS A 249 5.75 -19.78 1.88
CA LYS A 249 5.70 -21.03 2.65
C LYS A 249 6.48 -22.16 1.98
N ASP A 250 6.76 -22.01 0.69
CA ASP A 250 7.42 -23.01 -0.12
C ASP A 250 8.92 -22.74 -0.28
N ILE A 251 9.43 -21.66 0.33
CA ILE A 251 10.87 -21.35 0.39
C ILE A 251 11.60 -22.57 0.99
N PRO A 252 12.50 -23.20 0.23
CA PRO A 252 13.24 -24.38 0.67
C PRO A 252 14.32 -24.01 1.68
N ILE A 253 14.48 -24.83 2.72
CA ILE A 253 15.46 -24.60 3.80
C ILE A 253 16.91 -24.89 3.37
N ASP A 254 17.09 -25.66 2.31
CA ASP A 254 18.37 -26.22 1.84
C ASP A 254 18.82 -25.64 0.49
N TYR A 255 18.22 -24.54 0.03
CA TYR A 255 18.65 -23.79 -1.15
C TYR A 255 19.19 -22.41 -0.75
N TYR A 256 20.45 -22.15 -1.08
CA TYR A 256 21.16 -20.91 -0.73
C TYR A 256 21.45 -20.00 -1.94
N GLY A 257 20.87 -20.32 -3.11
CA GLY A 257 20.98 -19.50 -4.31
C GLY A 257 19.95 -18.36 -4.34
N ILE A 258 19.83 -17.70 -5.48
CA ILE A 258 18.85 -16.63 -5.68
C ILE A 258 17.45 -17.24 -5.88
N ILE A 259 16.46 -16.64 -5.20
CA ILE A 259 15.07 -17.10 -5.19
C ILE A 259 14.17 -15.95 -5.68
N GLY A 260 13.32 -16.24 -6.66
CA GLY A 260 12.17 -15.41 -7.01
C GLY A 260 11.05 -15.64 -6.00
N VAL A 261 10.53 -14.57 -5.41
CA VAL A 261 9.47 -14.62 -4.39
C VAL A 261 8.25 -13.82 -4.84
N PRO A 262 7.03 -14.14 -4.38
CA PRO A 262 5.86 -13.36 -4.74
C PRO A 262 5.97 -11.94 -4.18
N LEU A 263 5.32 -10.96 -4.84
CA LEU A 263 5.26 -9.58 -4.36
C LEU A 263 4.66 -9.43 -2.94
N THR A 264 3.89 -10.42 -2.49
CA THR A 264 3.31 -10.44 -1.15
C THR A 264 4.29 -10.92 -0.08
N PHE A 265 5.55 -11.18 -0.43
CA PHE A 265 6.62 -11.55 0.51
C PHE A 265 7.12 -10.36 1.33
N PHE A 266 7.14 -9.17 0.71
CA PHE A 266 7.64 -7.93 1.28
C PHE A 266 6.74 -7.36 2.39
#